data_AF-A0A293LED6-F1
#
_entry.id   AF-A0A293LED6-F1
#
_cell.length_a   1.000
_cell.length_b   1.000
_cell.length_c   1.000
_cell.angle_alpha   90.00
_cell.angle_beta   90.00
_cell.angle_gamma   90.00
#
_symmetry.space_group_name_H-M   'P 1'
#
loop_
_entity.id
_entity.type
_entity.pdbx_description
1 polymer ?
#
loop_
_entity_poly.entity_id
_entity_poly.type
_entity_poly.pdbx_seq_one_letter_code
_entity_poly.pdbx_strand_id
1 'polypeptide(L)'
;MIKLENDKAMESEEKLRLEEDITAKQQEVQRMQDEVNQKDEETRRLQEEVEDARRRQEEAAAALVAASTTPQHHHVAEAEDEGENDEELANGEMGAELTNHENENLPRPEEERSTAVSKQKHLGDQLEMLSKELAAMKDDAKLTRNDILHQENVRQGRDKYKTLREIRKGNTKRRVDQFENM
;
A
#
# COMPACT_ATOMS: atom_id res chain seq x y z
N MET A 1 -23.38 -12.28 -97.64
CA MET A 1 -22.03 -11.75 -97.37
C MET A 1 -22.13 -10.44 -96.58
N ILE A 2 -22.65 -9.35 -97.15
CA ILE A 2 -22.65 -8.00 -96.52
C ILE A 2 -23.33 -7.91 -95.14
N LYS A 3 -24.49 -8.54 -94.92
CA LYS A 3 -25.16 -8.52 -93.59
C LYS A 3 -24.35 -9.22 -92.48
N LEU A 4 -23.68 -10.33 -92.83
CA LEU A 4 -22.91 -11.13 -91.87
C LEU A 4 -21.61 -10.42 -91.45
N GLU A 5 -21.05 -9.57 -92.33
CA GLU A 5 -19.89 -8.73 -92.02
C GLU A 5 -20.27 -7.56 -91.11
N ASN A 6 -21.44 -6.94 -91.31
CA ASN A 6 -21.94 -5.89 -90.42
C ASN A 6 -22.28 -6.43 -89.02
N ASP A 7 -22.92 -7.60 -88.93
CA ASP A 7 -23.21 -8.21 -87.63
C ASP A 7 -21.91 -8.58 -86.88
N LYS A 8 -20.90 -9.12 -87.59
CA LYS A 8 -19.57 -9.37 -87.00
C LYS A 8 -18.83 -8.10 -86.59
N ALA A 9 -18.98 -7.01 -87.33
CA ALA A 9 -18.35 -5.73 -87.01
C ALA A 9 -19.00 -5.12 -85.75
N MET A 10 -20.32 -5.18 -85.66
CA MET A 10 -21.09 -4.72 -84.49
C MET A 10 -20.78 -5.57 -83.25
N GLU A 11 -20.70 -6.89 -83.41
CA GLU A 11 -20.34 -7.83 -82.35
C GLU A 11 -18.87 -7.63 -81.89
N SER A 12 -17.95 -7.32 -82.81
CA SER A 12 -16.56 -6.96 -82.49
C SER A 12 -16.46 -5.65 -81.72
N GLU A 13 -17.27 -4.65 -82.06
CA GLU A 13 -17.29 -3.34 -81.40
C GLU A 13 -17.90 -3.44 -80.00
N GLU A 14 -18.98 -4.21 -79.84
CA GLU A 14 -19.59 -4.49 -78.54
C GLU A 14 -18.64 -5.27 -77.62
N LYS A 15 -17.89 -6.23 -78.17
CA LYS A 15 -16.88 -6.99 -77.43
C LYS A 15 -15.72 -6.12 -76.96
N LEU A 16 -15.25 -5.19 -77.80
CA LEU A 16 -14.25 -4.19 -77.45
C LEU A 16 -14.72 -3.30 -76.29
N ARG A 17 -15.98 -2.85 -76.35
CA ARG A 17 -16.57 -2.00 -75.32
C ARG A 17 -16.71 -2.72 -73.98
N LEU A 18 -17.11 -4.00 -74.01
CA LEU A 18 -17.15 -4.87 -72.83
C LEU A 18 -15.74 -5.12 -72.25
N GLU A 19 -14.72 -5.30 -73.09
CA GLU A 19 -13.32 -5.45 -72.65
C GLU A 19 -12.78 -4.16 -72.00
N GLU A 20 -13.12 -2.98 -72.55
CA GLU A 20 -12.81 -1.68 -71.95
C GLU A 20 -13.51 -1.49 -70.59
N ASP A 21 -14.78 -1.85 -70.47
CA ASP A 21 -15.52 -1.76 -69.20
C ASP A 21 -14.96 -2.74 -68.15
N ILE A 22 -14.58 -3.96 -68.53
CA ILE A 22 -13.96 -4.95 -67.64
C ILE A 22 -12.61 -4.44 -67.14
N THR A 23 -11.78 -3.87 -68.02
CA THR A 23 -10.47 -3.33 -67.64
C THR A 23 -10.61 -2.10 -66.74
N ALA A 24 -11.57 -1.22 -67.00
CA ALA A 24 -11.88 -0.09 -66.12
C ALA A 24 -12.33 -0.55 -64.72
N LYS A 25 -13.23 -1.54 -64.66
CA LYS A 25 -13.69 -2.17 -63.39
C LYS A 25 -12.53 -2.82 -62.63
N GLN A 26 -11.64 -3.54 -63.32
CA GLN A 26 -10.46 -4.15 -62.71
C GLN A 26 -9.52 -3.10 -62.09
N GLN A 27 -9.30 -1.97 -62.77
CA GLN A 27 -8.49 -0.87 -62.23
C GLN A 27 -9.13 -0.18 -61.03
N GLU A 28 -10.46 -0.11 -60.97
CA GLU A 28 -11.20 0.43 -59.83
C GLU A 28 -11.12 -0.52 -58.62
N VAL A 29 -11.30 -1.82 -58.82
CA VAL A 29 -11.13 -2.84 -57.78
C VAL A 29 -9.70 -2.84 -57.24
N GLN A 30 -8.69 -2.72 -58.12
CA GLN A 30 -7.30 -2.63 -57.69
C GLN A 30 -7.04 -1.40 -56.81
N ARG A 31 -7.57 -0.23 -57.20
CA ARG A 31 -7.46 1.00 -56.39
C ARG A 31 -8.11 0.86 -55.02
N MET A 32 -9.30 0.27 -54.96
CA MET A 32 -9.97 0.01 -53.68
C MET A 32 -9.18 -0.97 -52.81
N GLN A 33 -8.62 -2.02 -53.40
CA GLN A 33 -7.79 -2.99 -52.67
C GLN A 33 -6.53 -2.33 -52.10
N ASP A 34 -5.88 -1.46 -52.88
CA ASP A 34 -4.69 -0.74 -52.44
C ASP A 34 -5.02 0.25 -51.29
N GLU A 35 -6.17 0.91 -51.34
CA GLU A 35 -6.64 1.80 -50.28
C GLU A 35 -6.99 1.04 -48.98
N VAL A 36 -7.64 -0.12 -49.10
CA VAL A 36 -7.93 -1.00 -47.95
C VAL A 36 -6.63 -1.49 -47.33
N ASN A 37 -5.68 -1.96 -48.13
CA ASN A 37 -4.37 -2.41 -47.65
C ASN A 37 -3.61 -1.30 -46.91
N GLN A 38 -3.66 -0.06 -47.41
CA GLN A 38 -3.05 1.09 -46.74
C GLN A 38 -3.72 1.39 -45.39
N LYS A 39 -5.05 1.38 -45.33
CA LYS A 39 -5.80 1.61 -44.08
C LYS A 39 -5.61 0.48 -43.07
N ASP A 40 -5.49 -0.76 -43.53
CA ASP A 40 -5.21 -1.92 -42.67
C ASP A 40 -3.81 -1.82 -42.05
N GLU A 41 -2.80 -1.40 -42.83
CA GLU A 41 -1.46 -1.13 -42.32
C GLU A 41 -1.43 0.02 -41.31
N GLU A 42 -2.15 1.12 -41.59
CA GLU A 42 -2.26 2.26 -40.68
C GLU A 42 -2.98 1.86 -39.39
N THR A 43 -4.06 1.09 -39.49
CA THR A 43 -4.80 0.56 -38.34
C THR A 43 -3.91 -0.33 -37.49
N ARG A 44 -3.09 -1.20 -38.11
CA ARG A 44 -2.14 -2.05 -37.38
C ARG A 44 -1.08 -1.21 -36.64
N ARG A 45 -0.54 -0.18 -37.29
CA ARG A 45 0.42 0.74 -36.64
C ARG A 45 -0.20 1.48 -35.46
N LEU A 46 -1.43 1.97 -35.61
CA LEU A 46 -2.15 2.64 -34.52
C LEU A 46 -2.46 1.69 -33.36
N GLN A 47 -2.80 0.44 -33.63
CA GLN A 47 -2.99 -0.58 -32.60
C GLN A 47 -1.69 -0.83 -31.81
N GLU A 48 -0.56 -1.01 -32.51
CA GLU A 48 0.75 -1.17 -31.88
C GLU A 48 1.12 0.06 -31.03
N GLU A 49 0.85 1.28 -31.51
CA GLU A 49 1.12 2.51 -30.76
C GLU A 49 0.27 2.64 -29.50
N VAL A 50 -1.02 2.28 -29.56
CA VAL A 50 -1.92 2.29 -28.40
C VAL A 50 -1.49 1.26 -27.36
N GLU A 51 -1.07 0.07 -27.77
CA GLU A 51 -0.54 -0.96 -26.86
C GLU A 51 0.74 -0.50 -26.16
N ASP A 52 1.66 0.12 -26.90
CA ASP A 52 2.88 0.70 -26.35
C ASP A 52 2.60 1.87 -25.39
N ALA A 53 1.64 2.74 -25.72
CA ALA A 53 1.22 3.84 -24.85
C ALA A 53 0.61 3.31 -23.54
N ARG A 54 -0.24 2.28 -23.62
CA ARG A 54 -0.83 1.62 -22.45
C ARG A 54 0.24 1.00 -21.57
N ARG A 55 1.23 0.33 -22.16
CA ARG A 55 2.36 -0.27 -21.42
C ARG A 55 3.16 0.80 -20.67
N ARG A 56 3.49 1.92 -21.33
CA ARG A 56 4.19 3.05 -20.68
C ARG A 56 3.36 3.65 -19.55
N GLN A 57 2.03 3.74 -19.71
CA GLN A 57 1.14 4.23 -18.66
C GLN A 57 1.10 3.28 -17.45
N GLU A 58 0.99 1.97 -17.69
CA GLU A 58 1.00 0.96 -16.62
C GLU A 58 2.35 0.95 -15.88
N GLU A 59 3.47 1.03 -16.59
CA GLU A 59 4.81 1.16 -16.00
C GLU A 59 4.96 2.44 -15.18
N ALA A 60 4.49 3.58 -15.68
CA ALA A 60 4.53 4.85 -14.96
C ALA A 60 3.64 4.83 -13.70
N ALA A 61 2.45 4.23 -13.79
CA ALA A 61 1.55 4.06 -12.64
C ALA A 61 2.16 3.13 -11.59
N ALA A 62 2.73 1.99 -12.02
CA ALA A 62 3.42 1.08 -11.12
C ALA A 62 4.64 1.73 -10.45
N ALA A 63 5.42 2.52 -11.19
CA ALA A 63 6.54 3.28 -10.64
C ALA A 63 6.07 4.35 -9.64
N LEU A 64 4.96 5.05 -9.94
CA LEU A 64 4.37 6.02 -9.03
C LEU A 64 3.92 5.34 -7.73
N VAL A 65 3.15 4.26 -7.81
CA VAL A 65 2.68 3.48 -6.65
C VAL A 65 3.89 2.97 -5.85
N ALA A 66 4.90 2.40 -6.50
CA ALA A 66 6.09 1.90 -5.81
C ALA A 66 6.90 3.00 -5.11
N ALA A 67 6.93 4.23 -5.67
CA ALA A 67 7.66 5.35 -5.10
C ALA A 67 6.85 6.10 -4.02
N SER A 68 5.53 6.16 -4.16
CA SER A 68 4.66 7.01 -3.34
C SER A 68 3.95 6.26 -2.23
N THR A 69 3.78 4.94 -2.32
CA THR A 69 3.03 4.18 -1.32
C THR A 69 3.77 2.94 -0.86
N THR A 70 3.74 2.75 0.46
CA THR A 70 3.97 1.45 1.07
C THR A 70 2.68 0.63 1.00
N PRO A 71 2.76 -0.72 1.01
CA PRO A 71 1.56 -1.56 1.04
C PRO A 71 0.66 -1.17 2.21
N GLN A 72 -0.63 -0.91 1.95
CA GLN A 72 -1.55 -0.36 2.96
C GLN A 72 -1.63 -1.23 4.24
N HIS A 73 -1.58 -2.55 4.11
CA HIS A 73 -1.62 -3.49 5.24
C HIS A 73 -0.38 -3.45 6.16
N HIS A 74 0.68 -2.73 5.80
CA HIS A 74 1.81 -2.46 6.70
C HIS A 74 1.49 -1.34 7.71
N HIS A 75 0.50 -0.50 7.41
CA HIS A 75 0.10 0.59 8.29
C HIS A 75 -0.85 0.08 9.37
N VAL A 76 -0.80 0.73 10.53
CA VAL A 76 -1.80 0.53 11.57
C VAL A 76 -3.12 1.13 11.07
N ALA A 77 -4.24 0.46 11.35
CA ALA A 77 -5.55 1.01 11.04
C ALA A 77 -5.71 2.38 11.71
N GLU A 78 -5.99 3.41 10.93
CA GLU A 78 -6.31 4.73 11.43
C GLU A 78 -7.77 4.71 11.89
N ALA A 79 -8.08 5.43 12.97
CA ALA A 79 -9.46 5.62 13.37
C ALA A 79 -10.11 6.52 12.32
N GLU A 80 -10.91 5.93 11.43
CA GLU A 80 -11.64 6.68 10.42
C GLU A 80 -12.61 7.64 11.12
N ASP A 81 -12.45 8.94 10.86
CA ASP A 81 -13.57 9.86 10.92
C ASP A 81 -14.42 9.51 9.69
N GLU A 82 -15.34 8.54 9.83
CA GLU A 82 -16.26 8.13 8.76
C GLU A 82 -17.24 9.27 8.44
N GLY A 83 -16.71 10.36 7.88
CA GLY A 83 -17.49 11.41 7.25
C GLY A 83 -18.14 10.86 5.99
N GLU A 84 -19.37 10.35 6.15
CA GLU A 84 -20.56 10.52 5.29
C GLU A 84 -21.66 9.47 5.59
N ASN A 85 -21.43 8.55 6.53
CA ASN A 85 -22.46 7.63 7.02
C ASN A 85 -22.51 7.57 8.55
N ASP A 86 -22.26 8.71 9.19
CA ASP A 86 -22.62 8.96 10.59
C ASP A 86 -24.15 8.85 10.71
N GLU A 87 -24.66 7.64 10.98
CA GLU A 87 -25.76 7.53 11.93
C GLU A 87 -25.24 8.20 13.20
N GLU A 88 -25.52 9.49 13.32
CA GLU A 88 -25.19 10.39 14.42
C GLU A 88 -25.42 9.67 15.75
N LEU A 89 -24.39 8.99 16.25
CA LEU A 89 -24.46 8.28 17.51
C LEU A 89 -24.75 9.37 18.55
N ALA A 90 -25.87 9.22 19.26
CA ALA A 90 -26.53 10.29 20.02
C ALA A 90 -25.68 10.96 21.12
N ASN A 91 -24.41 10.59 21.29
CA ASN A 91 -23.46 11.11 22.27
C ASN A 91 -22.04 11.39 21.72
N GLY A 92 -21.78 11.37 20.41
CA GLY A 92 -20.44 11.64 19.85
C GLY A 92 -19.38 10.60 20.26
N GLU A 93 -19.80 9.34 20.34
CA GLU A 93 -18.98 8.23 20.82
C GLU A 93 -18.06 7.74 19.69
N MET A 94 -16.84 8.27 19.63
CA MET A 94 -15.80 7.75 18.73
C MET A 94 -15.15 6.51 19.36
N GLY A 95 -15.44 5.33 18.82
CA GLY A 95 -14.90 4.07 19.31
C GLY A 95 -14.82 3.01 18.23
N ALA A 96 -13.78 2.19 18.26
CA ALA A 96 -13.63 1.04 17.38
C ALA A 96 -13.44 -0.22 18.23
N GLU A 97 -14.10 -1.31 17.84
CA GLU A 97 -13.85 -2.61 18.42
C GLU A 97 -12.44 -3.09 18.01
N LEU A 98 -11.63 -3.48 18.98
CA LEU A 98 -10.31 -4.04 18.69
C LEU A 98 -10.48 -5.46 18.14
N THR A 99 -9.76 -5.78 17.06
CA THR A 99 -9.74 -7.13 16.49
C THR A 99 -9.22 -8.13 17.54
N ASN A 100 -10.10 -8.96 18.07
CA ASN A 100 -9.75 -9.99 19.05
C ASN A 100 -9.54 -11.33 18.35
N HIS A 101 -8.37 -11.93 18.53
CA HIS A 101 -8.15 -13.34 18.22
C HIS A 101 -8.69 -14.18 19.39
N GLU A 102 -9.99 -14.40 19.41
CA GLU A 102 -10.66 -15.17 20.47
C GLU A 102 -10.01 -16.55 20.66
N ASN A 103 -9.81 -16.94 21.93
CA ASN A 103 -9.19 -18.21 22.35
C ASN A 103 -7.69 -18.42 22.02
N GLU A 104 -6.97 -17.40 21.56
CA GLU A 104 -5.50 -17.49 21.50
C GLU A 104 -4.87 -17.20 22.86
N ASN A 105 -4.04 -18.12 23.37
CA ASN A 105 -3.17 -17.83 24.51
C ASN A 105 -2.01 -16.96 24.03
N LEU A 106 -2.27 -15.65 23.84
CA LEU A 106 -1.24 -14.72 23.41
C LEU A 106 -0.14 -14.60 24.47
N PRO A 107 1.13 -14.76 24.08
CA PRO A 107 2.25 -14.63 25.01
C PRO A 107 2.30 -13.21 25.58
N ARG A 108 2.60 -13.10 26.88
CA ARG A 108 2.84 -11.84 27.59
C ARG A 108 4.34 -11.66 27.84
N PRO A 109 5.12 -11.24 26.82
CA PRO A 109 6.58 -11.24 26.90
C PRO A 109 7.12 -10.35 28.02
N GLU A 110 6.39 -9.31 28.43
CA GLU A 110 6.76 -8.46 29.54
C GLU A 110 6.89 -9.19 30.88
N GLU A 111 6.21 -10.33 31.06
CA GLU A 111 6.28 -11.11 32.29
C GLU A 111 7.65 -11.77 32.45
N GLU A 112 8.31 -12.16 31.37
CA GLU A 112 9.64 -12.80 31.40
C GLU A 112 10.79 -11.82 31.15
N ARG A 113 10.49 -10.59 30.72
CA ARG A 113 11.52 -9.59 30.42
C ARG A 113 12.27 -9.13 31.66
N SER A 114 13.57 -8.91 31.47
CA SER A 114 14.47 -8.25 32.40
C SER A 114 15.23 -7.11 31.70
N THR A 115 15.71 -6.14 32.49
CA THR A 115 16.42 -4.96 31.99
C THR A 115 17.79 -5.34 31.42
N ALA A 116 18.30 -4.54 30.48
CA ALA A 116 19.65 -4.73 29.94
C ALA A 116 20.70 -4.75 31.06
N VAL A 117 20.57 -3.86 32.04
CA VAL A 117 21.45 -3.78 33.23
C VAL A 117 21.48 -5.09 34.01
N SER A 118 20.35 -5.77 34.19
CA SER A 118 20.30 -7.07 34.88
C SER A 118 20.90 -8.21 34.07
N LYS A 119 20.90 -8.11 32.73
CA LYS A 119 21.42 -9.15 31.82
C LYS A 119 22.92 -8.99 31.57
N GLN A 120 23.39 -7.75 31.50
CA GLN A 120 24.75 -7.41 31.08
C GLN A 120 25.55 -6.88 32.27
N LYS A 121 26.42 -7.73 32.82
CA LYS A 121 27.25 -7.38 33.98
C LYS A 121 28.07 -6.10 33.76
N HIS A 122 28.74 -5.99 32.61
CA HIS A 122 29.58 -4.83 32.30
C HIS A 122 28.80 -3.50 32.33
N LEU A 123 27.55 -3.50 31.87
CA LEU A 123 26.68 -2.32 31.88
C LEU A 123 26.31 -1.94 33.32
N GLY A 124 26.03 -2.93 34.18
CA GLY A 124 25.84 -2.72 35.60
C GLY A 124 27.07 -2.10 36.27
N ASP A 125 28.25 -2.69 36.03
CA ASP A 125 29.52 -2.20 36.60
C ASP A 125 29.84 -0.77 36.13
N GLN A 126 29.59 -0.45 34.85
CA GLN A 126 29.77 0.90 34.29
C GLN A 126 28.82 1.92 34.93
N LEU A 127 27.55 1.58 35.11
CA LEU A 127 26.58 2.46 35.76
C LEU A 127 26.91 2.67 37.24
N GLU A 128 27.40 1.63 37.93
CA GLU A 128 27.84 1.75 39.32
C GLU A 128 29.05 2.67 39.46
N MET A 129 30.04 2.54 38.56
CA MET A 129 31.21 3.41 38.51
C MET A 129 30.81 4.88 38.26
N LEU A 130 30.00 5.13 37.23
CA LEU A 130 29.54 6.47 36.90
C LEU A 130 28.71 7.09 38.04
N SER A 131 27.86 6.28 38.70
CA SER A 131 27.08 6.72 39.86
C SER A 131 27.98 7.16 41.02
N LYS A 132 29.07 6.43 41.29
CA LYS A 132 30.07 6.80 42.31
C LYS A 132 30.82 8.09 41.95
N GLU A 133 31.22 8.26 40.70
CA GLU A 133 31.92 9.46 40.23
C GLU A 133 31.03 10.70 40.34
N LEU A 134 29.77 10.60 39.89
CA LEU A 134 28.83 11.72 39.91
C LEU A 134 28.34 12.06 41.32
N ALA A 135 28.34 11.11 42.26
CA ALA A 135 27.91 11.35 43.64
C ALA A 135 28.70 12.47 44.32
N ALA A 136 30.00 12.63 44.01
CA ALA A 136 30.85 13.69 44.55
C ALA A 136 30.51 15.09 44.02
N MET A 137 29.87 15.17 42.84
CA MET A 137 29.51 16.43 42.18
C MET A 137 28.02 16.75 42.31
N LYS A 138 27.26 15.89 42.99
CA LYS A 138 25.81 15.99 43.10
C LYS A 138 25.42 17.11 44.08
N ASP A 139 24.55 18.01 43.61
CA ASP A 139 23.92 19.06 44.42
C ASP A 139 22.51 18.63 44.81
N ASP A 140 22.32 18.20 46.06
CA ASP A 140 21.03 17.70 46.54
C ASP A 140 19.92 18.78 46.55
N ALA A 141 20.27 20.07 46.56
CA ALA A 141 19.28 21.16 46.47
C ALA A 141 18.63 21.27 45.08
N LYS A 142 19.25 20.67 44.05
CA LYS A 142 18.76 20.68 42.67
C LYS A 142 18.05 19.39 42.26
N LEU A 143 17.77 18.51 43.22
CA LEU A 143 17.04 17.27 42.94
C LEU A 143 15.62 17.57 42.47
N THR A 144 15.26 17.01 41.32
CA THR A 144 13.89 17.06 40.84
C THR A 144 13.05 16.01 41.53
N ARG A 145 11.72 16.16 41.47
CA ARG A 145 10.77 15.15 41.96
C ARG A 145 11.02 13.77 41.32
N ASN A 146 11.37 13.74 40.03
CA ASN A 146 11.62 12.49 39.31
C ASN A 146 12.90 11.80 39.79
N ASP A 147 13.93 12.56 40.18
CA ASP A 147 15.17 12.00 40.73
C ASP A 147 14.92 11.31 42.06
N ILE A 148 14.12 11.93 42.93
CA ILE A 148 13.73 11.37 44.23
C ILE A 148 12.94 10.07 44.03
N LEU A 149 11.96 10.07 43.12
CA LEU A 149 11.18 8.87 42.78
C LEU A 149 12.06 7.76 42.20
N HIS A 150 13.01 8.10 41.33
CA HIS A 150 13.93 7.13 40.76
C HIS A 150 14.84 6.51 41.82
N GLN A 151 15.45 7.33 42.69
CA GLN A 151 16.29 6.87 43.79
C GLN A 151 15.53 5.92 44.72
N GLU A 152 14.28 6.24 45.06
CA GLU A 152 13.44 5.37 45.88
C GLU A 152 13.09 4.05 45.17
N ASN A 153 12.79 4.09 43.87
CA ASN A 153 12.54 2.87 43.10
C ASN A 153 13.78 1.96 43.05
N VAL A 154 14.96 2.52 42.81
CA VAL A 154 16.23 1.78 42.81
C VAL A 154 16.52 1.21 44.20
N ARG A 155 16.31 2.01 45.26
CA ARG A 155 16.48 1.59 46.67
C ARG A 155 15.60 0.40 47.03
N GLN A 156 14.36 0.37 46.52
CA GLN A 156 13.44 -0.76 46.69
C GLN A 156 13.70 -1.93 45.74
N GLY A 157 14.72 -1.85 44.87
CA GLY A 157 15.03 -2.89 43.88
C GLY A 157 14.00 -3.02 42.76
N ARG A 158 13.17 -1.99 42.54
CA ARG A 158 12.15 -1.94 41.49
C ARG A 158 12.80 -1.59 40.16
N ASP A 159 12.31 -2.23 39.10
CA ASP A 159 12.64 -1.89 37.72
C ASP A 159 11.38 -1.85 36.86
N LYS A 160 11.51 -1.44 35.59
CA LYS A 160 10.38 -1.32 34.66
C LYS A 160 9.56 -2.60 34.54
N TYR A 161 10.20 -3.76 34.39
CA TYR A 161 9.51 -5.03 34.12
C TYR A 161 9.01 -5.70 35.41
N LYS A 162 9.75 -5.58 36.53
CA LYS A 162 9.26 -5.99 37.85
C LYS A 162 8.02 -5.21 38.26
N THR A 163 7.99 -3.90 38.00
CA THR A 163 6.83 -3.05 38.30
C THR A 163 5.65 -3.41 37.41
N LEU A 164 5.86 -3.61 36.10
CA LEU A 164 4.80 -4.08 35.20
C LEU A 164 4.18 -5.39 35.65
N ARG A 165 4.99 -6.37 36.07
CA ARG A 165 4.50 -7.62 36.66
C ARG A 165 3.67 -7.37 37.91
N GLU A 166 4.16 -6.54 38.83
CA GLU A 166 3.48 -6.28 40.10
C GLU A 166 2.09 -5.66 39.91
N ILE A 167 1.98 -4.62 39.08
CA ILE A 167 0.70 -3.90 38.86
C ILE A 167 -0.29 -4.69 38.00
N ARG A 168 0.18 -5.72 37.27
CA ARG A 168 -0.67 -6.60 36.45
C ARG A 168 -1.13 -7.86 37.19
N LYS A 169 -0.73 -8.07 38.45
CA LYS A 169 -1.20 -9.17 39.28
C LYS A 169 -2.72 -9.10 39.53
N GLY A 170 -3.35 -10.27 39.60
CA GLY A 170 -4.79 -10.39 39.81
C GLY A 170 -5.60 -10.29 38.53
N ASN A 171 -6.90 -10.54 38.63
CA ASN A 171 -7.81 -10.46 37.49
C ASN A 171 -8.13 -9.00 37.11
N THR A 172 -8.75 -8.81 35.94
CA THR A 172 -9.14 -7.48 35.44
C THR A 172 -10.03 -6.75 36.43
N LYS A 173 -11.04 -7.42 37.01
CA LYS A 173 -11.94 -6.83 38.00
C LYS A 173 -11.18 -6.20 39.17
N ARG A 174 -10.24 -6.93 39.80
CA ARG A 174 -9.46 -6.41 40.92
C ARG A 174 -8.68 -5.15 40.55
N ARG A 175 -8.11 -5.11 39.34
CA ARG A 175 -7.33 -3.94 38.88
C ARG A 175 -8.23 -2.74 38.59
N VAL A 176 -9.42 -2.97 38.05
CA VAL A 176 -10.45 -1.92 37.88
C VAL A 176 -10.93 -1.43 39.26
N ASP A 177 -11.29 -2.34 40.17
CA ASP A 177 -11.72 -1.98 41.52
C ASP A 177 -10.61 -1.17 42.26
N GLN A 178 -9.34 -1.50 42.08
CA GLN A 178 -8.23 -0.72 42.65
C GLN A 178 -8.14 0.69 42.05
N PHE A 179 -8.33 0.82 40.72
CA PHE A 179 -8.29 2.11 40.03
C PHE A 179 -9.43 3.04 40.47
N GLU A 180 -10.66 2.53 40.59
CA GLU A 180 -11.82 3.30 41.04
C GLU A 180 -11.70 3.79 42.51
N ASN A 181 -10.79 3.20 43.29
CA ASN A 181 -10.55 3.54 44.68
C ASN A 181 -9.25 4.35 44.91
N MET A 182 -8.56 4.80 43.85
CA MET A 182 -7.37 5.66 43.93
C MET A 182 -7.74 7.13 44.10
#